data_AF-A0A920F2P7-F1
#
_entry.id   AF-A0A920F2P7-F1
#
_cell.length_a   1.000
_cell.length_b   1.000
_cell.length_c   1.000
_cell.angle_alpha   90.00
_cell.angle_beta   90.00
_cell.angle_gamma   90.00
#
_symmetry.space_group_name_H-M   'P 1'
#
loop_
_entity.id
_entity.type
_entity.pdbx_description
1 polymer ?
#
loop_
_entity_poly.entity_id
_entity_poly.type
_entity_poly.pdbx_seq_one_letter_code
_entity_poly.pdbx_strand_id
1 'polypeptide(L)'
;MARRPSPEKAASWNTPRCGMCLAAIPCASVGEAKAIVPSAMKVGGPGTPIDIPLGHINAAYVRSHFDAMEVRLPDAPRAGEIMFALAMSRGPRIHDRMGGLTTAEVKGEDGLR
;
A
#
# COMPACT_ATOMS: atom_id res chain seq x y z
N MET A 1 -19.17 -5.34 26.95
CA MET A 1 -18.81 -6.38 25.97
C MET A 1 -18.01 -5.72 24.85
N ALA A 2 -16.68 -5.90 24.81
CA ALA A 2 -15.85 -5.26 23.78
C ALA A 2 -16.21 -5.84 22.41
N ARG A 3 -16.51 -4.98 21.42
CA ARG A 3 -16.79 -5.42 20.04
C ARG A 3 -15.55 -6.14 19.51
N ARG A 4 -15.71 -7.36 18.99
CA ARG A 4 -14.60 -8.09 18.37
C ARG A 4 -14.02 -7.24 17.23
N PRO A 5 -12.69 -7.18 17.08
CA PRO A 5 -12.09 -6.52 15.92
C PRO A 5 -12.52 -7.27 14.65
N SER A 6 -13.09 -6.54 13.67
CA SER A 6 -13.61 -7.13 12.44
C SER A 6 -12.72 -6.77 11.24
N PRO A 7 -12.38 -7.74 10.38
CA PRO A 7 -11.60 -7.48 9.16
C PRO A 7 -12.31 -6.49 8.22
N GLU A 8 -13.64 -6.51 8.15
CA GLU A 8 -14.43 -5.64 7.27
C GLU A 8 -14.22 -4.14 7.53
N LYS A 9 -13.97 -3.76 8.78
CA LYS A 9 -13.66 -2.36 9.12
C LYS A 9 -12.34 -1.92 8.50
N ALA A 10 -11.33 -2.79 8.48
CA ALA A 10 -10.08 -2.53 7.80
C ALA A 10 -10.25 -2.55 6.27
N ALA A 11 -11.07 -3.47 5.74
CA ALA A 11 -11.37 -3.55 4.30
C ALA A 11 -12.05 -2.28 3.76
N SER A 12 -12.76 -1.52 4.61
CA SER A 12 -13.36 -0.24 4.21
C SER A 12 -12.33 0.78 3.69
N TRP A 13 -11.06 0.67 4.11
CA TRP A 13 -9.95 1.46 3.58
C TRP A 13 -9.76 1.24 2.07
N ASN A 14 -9.95 0.02 1.58
CA ASN A 14 -9.75 -0.29 0.17
C ASN A 14 -10.94 0.12 -0.72
N THR A 15 -11.99 0.71 -0.13
CA THR A 15 -13.12 1.19 -0.94
C THR A 15 -12.77 2.52 -1.62
N PRO A 16 -13.33 2.77 -2.84
CA PRO A 16 -13.16 4.02 -3.59
C PRO A 16 -13.44 5.28 -2.76
N ARG A 17 -14.29 5.17 -1.74
CA ARG A 17 -14.79 6.31 -0.96
C ARG A 17 -13.89 6.69 0.22
N CYS A 18 -12.99 5.81 0.69
CA CYS A 18 -12.34 5.99 2.00
C CYS A 18 -10.81 5.82 2.00
N GLY A 19 -10.20 5.06 1.08
CA GLY A 19 -8.72 4.88 1.08
C GLY A 19 -8.10 4.39 -0.23
N MET A 20 -8.87 3.82 -1.17
CA MET A 20 -8.46 3.74 -2.59
C MET A 20 -8.38 5.14 -3.23
N CYS A 21 -8.88 6.16 -2.53
CA CYS A 21 -8.74 7.56 -2.92
C CYS A 21 -7.29 8.02 -2.99
N LEU A 22 -6.27 7.24 -2.63
CA LEU A 22 -4.85 7.56 -2.89
C LEU A 22 -4.43 7.44 -4.35
N ALA A 23 -5.11 6.61 -5.16
CA ALA A 23 -5.00 6.71 -6.62
C ALA A 23 -5.65 8.01 -7.15
N ALA A 24 -6.44 8.69 -6.30
CA ALA A 24 -7.13 9.94 -6.59
C ALA A 24 -6.76 11.08 -5.62
N ILE A 25 -5.70 10.94 -4.79
CA ILE A 25 -5.14 12.07 -4.07
C ILE A 25 -4.33 12.73 -5.18
N PRO A 26 -4.78 13.87 -5.72
CA PRO A 26 -3.89 14.71 -6.50
C PRO A 26 -2.98 15.29 -5.43
N CYS A 27 -2.02 14.50 -4.95
CA CYS A 27 -0.89 15.06 -4.29
C CYS A 27 -0.31 15.89 -5.41
N ALA A 28 -0.32 17.22 -5.30
CA ALA A 28 0.10 18.10 -6.38
C ALA A 28 1.53 17.76 -6.92
N SER A 29 2.26 16.87 -6.24
CA SER A 29 3.56 16.31 -6.59
C SER A 29 3.56 14.93 -7.26
N VAL A 30 2.46 14.17 -7.29
CA VAL A 30 2.37 12.81 -7.81
C VAL A 30 1.23 12.80 -8.84
N GLY A 31 1.57 12.77 -10.14
CA GLY A 31 0.60 12.87 -11.24
C GLY A 31 -0.38 11.69 -11.32
N GLU A 32 -0.97 11.47 -12.50
CA GLU A 32 -1.92 10.38 -12.73
C GLU A 32 -1.28 9.00 -12.46
N ALA A 33 -1.68 8.38 -11.35
CA ALA A 33 -1.32 7.01 -10.99
C ALA A 33 -2.30 6.04 -11.67
N LYS A 34 -1.77 5.06 -12.42
CA LYS A 34 -2.60 4.10 -13.16
C LYS A 34 -2.62 2.72 -12.55
N ALA A 35 -1.62 2.35 -11.75
CA ALA A 35 -1.58 1.07 -11.06
C ALA A 35 -2.45 1.07 -9.80
N ILE A 36 -2.99 -0.10 -9.48
CA ILE A 36 -3.68 -0.32 -8.20
C ILE A 36 -2.71 -0.12 -7.03
N VAL A 37 -3.15 0.58 -5.99
CA VAL A 37 -2.38 0.71 -4.75
C VAL A 37 -2.40 -0.64 -4.02
N PRO A 38 -1.25 -1.30 -3.84
CA PRO A 38 -1.20 -2.54 -3.07
C PRO A 38 -1.52 -2.25 -1.60
N SER A 39 -2.29 -3.13 -0.97
CA SER A 39 -2.74 -2.95 0.41
C SER A 39 -2.69 -4.27 1.18
N ALA A 40 -2.49 -4.16 2.48
CA ALA A 40 -2.56 -5.25 3.42
C ALA A 40 -3.46 -4.84 4.59
N MET A 41 -4.24 -5.78 5.10
CA MET A 41 -5.09 -5.59 6.28
C MET A 41 -4.83 -6.69 7.28
N LYS A 42 -4.67 -6.31 8.55
CA LYS A 42 -4.36 -7.22 9.64
C LYS A 42 -5.17 -6.84 10.88
N VAL A 43 -5.71 -7.86 11.55
CA VAL A 43 -6.34 -7.71 12.85
C VAL A 43 -5.33 -8.16 13.91
N GLY A 44 -4.97 -7.27 14.83
CA GLY A 44 -4.02 -7.53 15.90
C GLY A 44 -4.22 -6.57 17.07
N GLY A 45 -3.53 -6.87 18.18
CA GLY A 45 -3.49 -5.98 19.35
C GLY A 45 -2.37 -4.93 19.26
N PRO A 46 -2.18 -4.13 20.32
CA PRO A 46 -1.09 -3.15 20.41
C PRO A 46 0.28 -3.75 20.08
N GLY A 47 1.07 -3.06 19.27
CA GLY A 47 2.41 -3.51 18.89
C GLY A 47 2.45 -4.57 17.79
N THR A 48 1.31 -4.98 17.23
CA THR A 48 1.30 -5.93 16.11
C THR A 48 1.93 -5.29 14.86
N PRO A 49 3.00 -5.87 14.27
CA PRO A 49 3.58 -5.36 13.04
C PRO A 49 2.68 -5.68 11.85
N ILE A 50 2.62 -4.75 10.90
CA ILE A 50 1.99 -4.92 9.59
C ILE A 50 2.97 -4.48 8.50
N ASP A 51 3.11 -5.30 7.46
CA ASP A 51 3.91 -4.98 6.30
C ASP A 51 3.05 -4.25 5.27
N ILE A 52 3.49 -3.05 4.88
CA ILE A 52 2.85 -2.26 3.83
C ILE A 52 3.54 -2.61 2.51
N PRO A 53 2.87 -3.33 1.59
CA PRO A 53 3.45 -3.62 0.29
C PRO A 53 3.59 -2.33 -0.53
N LEU A 54 4.69 -2.22 -1.24
CA LEU A 54 5.00 -1.15 -2.17
C LEU A 54 5.05 -1.71 -3.59
N GLY A 55 4.61 -0.90 -4.54
CA GLY A 55 4.60 -1.21 -5.95
C GLY A 55 4.79 0.05 -6.78
N HIS A 56 5.08 -0.12 -8.07
CA HIS A 56 5.28 1.01 -8.96
C HIS A 56 3.93 1.66 -9.31
N ILE A 57 3.90 2.99 -9.27
CA ILE A 57 2.68 3.79 -9.38
C ILE A 57 1.98 3.72 -10.75
N ASN A 58 2.74 3.48 -11.82
CA ASN A 58 2.20 3.45 -13.18
C ASN A 58 2.02 2.04 -13.75
N ALA A 59 2.65 1.04 -13.14
CA ALA A 59 2.64 -0.34 -13.66
C ALA A 59 2.87 -1.37 -12.56
N ALA A 60 1.86 -2.18 -12.28
CA ALA A 60 1.92 -3.17 -11.20
C ALA A 60 2.98 -4.27 -11.43
N TYR A 61 3.41 -4.54 -12.66
CA TYR A 61 4.37 -5.63 -12.96
C TYR A 61 5.85 -5.22 -12.95
N VAL A 62 6.17 -3.97 -12.61
CA VAL A 62 7.56 -3.52 -12.49
C VAL A 62 8.22 -4.18 -11.28
N ARG A 63 8.91 -5.29 -11.55
CA ARG A 63 9.43 -6.20 -10.51
C ARG A 63 10.49 -5.55 -9.63
N SER A 64 11.17 -4.52 -10.12
CA SER A 64 12.18 -3.76 -9.38
C SER A 64 11.61 -3.00 -8.18
N HIS A 65 10.29 -2.71 -8.19
CA HIS A 65 9.60 -1.88 -7.20
C HIS A 65 8.74 -2.67 -6.21
N PHE A 66 8.73 -4.01 -6.28
CA PHE A 66 8.12 -4.82 -5.23
C PHE A 66 8.95 -4.73 -3.95
N ASP A 67 8.41 -4.04 -2.96
CA ASP A 67 9.07 -3.91 -1.67
C ASP A 67 8.02 -3.93 -0.56
N ALA A 68 8.44 -3.96 0.69
CA ALA A 68 7.55 -3.87 1.83
C ALA A 68 8.18 -3.06 2.96
N MET A 69 7.37 -2.26 3.65
CA MET A 69 7.80 -1.51 4.83
C MET A 69 7.04 -1.99 6.06
N GLU A 70 7.75 -2.50 7.07
CA GLU A 70 7.16 -2.85 8.36
C GLU A 70 6.76 -1.57 9.10
N VAL A 71 5.51 -1.50 9.54
CA VAL A 71 5.02 -0.46 10.45
C VAL A 71 4.44 -1.13 11.69
N ARG A 72 4.82 -0.62 12.85
CA ARG A 72 4.25 -1.01 14.14
C ARG A 72 4.18 0.18 15.07
N LEU A 73 3.15 0.22 15.90
CA LEU A 73 3.02 1.21 16.96
C LEU A 73 2.90 0.46 18.29
N PRO A 74 3.82 0.63 19.26
CA PRO A 74 3.87 -0.23 20.44
C PRO A 74 2.61 -0.17 21.30
N ASP A 75 1.89 0.95 21.27
CA ASP A 75 0.69 1.20 22.09
C ASP A 75 -0.61 1.22 21.25
N ALA A 76 -0.58 0.79 19.98
CA ALA A 76 -1.77 0.73 19.13
C ALA A 76 -1.73 -0.44 18.14
N PRO A 77 -2.88 -0.89 17.59
CA PRO A 77 -4.24 -0.40 17.87
C PRO A 77 -4.78 -0.93 19.20
N ARG A 78 -5.37 -0.06 20.03
CA ARG A 78 -6.08 -0.47 21.26
C ARG A 78 -7.46 -1.04 20.93
N ALA A 79 -8.12 -1.61 21.94
CA ALA A 79 -9.45 -2.18 21.77
C ALA A 79 -10.46 -1.12 21.31
N GLY A 80 -10.92 -1.23 20.05
CA GLY A 80 -11.87 -0.29 19.45
C GLY A 80 -11.25 0.75 18.51
N GLU A 81 -9.92 0.80 18.39
CA GLU A 81 -9.21 1.68 17.47
C GLU A 81 -8.87 0.97 16.14
N ILE A 82 -8.58 1.77 15.12
CA ILE A 82 -8.10 1.30 13.82
C ILE A 82 -6.87 2.13 13.47
N MET A 83 -5.77 1.46 13.10
CA MET A 83 -4.58 2.12 12.58
C MET A 83 -4.64 2.11 11.05
N PHE A 84 -4.58 3.30 10.44
CA PHE A 84 -4.35 3.45 9.01
C PHE A 84 -2.91 3.87 8.78
N ALA A 85 -2.27 3.26 7.78
CA ALA A 85 -0.88 3.56 7.43
C ALA A 85 -0.74 3.61 5.90
N LEU A 86 0.11 4.53 5.45
CA LEU A 86 0.44 4.73 4.05
C LEU A 86 1.96 4.82 3.93
N ALA A 87 2.53 4.14 2.94
CA ALA A 87 3.94 4.24 2.61
C ALA A 87 4.12 4.63 1.15
N MET A 88 5.15 5.42 0.87
CA MET A 88 5.58 5.82 -0.47
C MET A 88 7.11 5.72 -0.54
N SER A 89 7.63 5.24 -1.67
CA SER A 89 9.07 5.19 -1.96
C SER A 89 9.38 6.05 -3.19
N ARG A 90 10.61 6.54 -3.27
CA ARG A 90 11.13 7.31 -4.41
C ARG A 90 11.82 6.46 -5.47
N GLY A 91 11.92 5.13 -5.29
CA GLY A 91 12.62 4.29 -6.25
C GLY A 91 12.54 2.78 -5.99
N PRO A 92 13.27 1.99 -6.80
CA PRO A 92 13.33 0.54 -6.71
C PRO A 92 14.16 0.07 -5.51
N ARG A 93 14.16 -1.24 -5.27
CA ARG A 93 15.07 -1.89 -4.31
C ARG A 93 16.53 -1.55 -4.63
N ILE A 94 17.33 -1.31 -3.58
CA ILE A 94 18.76 -0.93 -3.67
C ILE A 94 19.57 -1.94 -4.50
N HIS A 95 19.26 -3.23 -4.38
CA HIS A 95 19.93 -4.31 -5.10
C HIS A 95 18.94 -5.08 -5.98
N ASP A 96 18.28 -4.37 -6.90
CA ASP A 96 17.44 -5.05 -7.89
C ASP A 96 18.28 -5.84 -8.91
N ARG A 97 17.96 -7.13 -9.02
CA ARG A 97 18.66 -8.09 -9.90
C ARG A 97 17.73 -9.19 -10.44
N MET A 98 16.42 -9.00 -10.30
CA MET A 98 15.43 -10.04 -10.56
C MET A 98 14.86 -10.04 -11.98
N GLY A 99 15.38 -9.16 -12.86
CA GLY A 99 14.92 -8.99 -14.23
C GLY A 99 13.41 -8.68 -14.32
N GLY A 100 12.83 -8.93 -15.49
CA GLY A 100 11.42 -8.63 -15.75
C GLY A 100 11.20 -7.22 -16.28
N LEU A 101 9.95 -6.75 -16.22
CA LEU A 101 9.56 -5.46 -16.77
C LEU A 101 10.30 -4.33 -16.04
N THR A 102 11.08 -3.57 -16.81
CA THR A 102 11.81 -2.41 -16.30
C THR A 102 10.95 -1.16 -16.35
N THR A 103 11.31 -0.14 -15.57
CA THR A 103 10.61 1.16 -15.59
C THR A 103 10.64 1.82 -16.98
N ALA A 104 11.67 1.56 -17.79
CA ALA A 104 11.81 2.11 -19.13
C ALA A 104 10.86 1.46 -20.16
N GLU A 105 10.37 0.26 -19.89
CA GLU A 105 9.46 -0.50 -20.77
C GLU A 105 7.99 -0.26 -20.44
N VAL A 106 7.71 0.58 -19.44
CA VAL A 106 6.36 0.88 -18.97
C VAL A 106 5.60 1.71 -19.99
N LYS A 107 4.48 1.18 -20.48
CA LYS A 107 3.54 1.95 -21.32
C LYS A 107 2.51 2.66 -20.47
N GLY A 108 2.11 2.05 -19.36
CA GLY A 108 1.19 2.62 -18.39
C GLY A 108 -0.16 2.94 -19.03
N GLU A 109 -0.70 2.08 -19.89
CA GLU A 109 -2.04 2.27 -20.46
C GLU A 109 -3.10 1.57 -19.60
N ASP A 110 -2.75 0.41 -19.04
CA ASP A 110 -3.64 -0.46 -18.26
C ASP A 110 -3.33 -0.49 -16.75
N GLY A 111 -2.29 0.23 -16.32
CA GLY A 111 -1.82 0.22 -14.93
C GLY A 111 -1.07 -1.05 -14.52
N LEU A 112 -0.87 -1.98 -15.46
CA LEU A 112 -0.22 -3.26 -15.23
C LEU A 112 1.18 -3.28 -15.85
N ARG A 113 1.32 -2.79 -17.09
CA ARG A 113 2.58 -2.82 -17.86
C ARG A 113 3.06 -1.43 -18.27
#